data_AF-A0AAD5K4W8-F1
#
_entry.id   AF-A0AAD5K4W8-F1
#
_cell.length_a   1.000
_cell.length_b   1.000
_cell.length_c   1.000
_cell.angle_alpha   90.00
_cell.angle_beta   90.00
_cell.angle_gamma   90.00
#
_symmetry.space_group_name_H-M   'P 1'
#
loop_
_entity.id
_entity.type
_entity.pdbx_description
1 polymer ?
#
loop_
_entity_poly.entity_id
_entity_poly.type
_entity_poly.pdbx_seq_one_letter_code
_entity_poly.pdbx_strand_id
1 'polypeptide(L)'
;MLTTIATRCLNELPFDILTEIFSYLSQDECLTCMDAGPAWFHLVPHYSERVWENITLLERSFVKEDPRLKQCLGNHVKFVCLRVNRNKEILYDLLDKLAEYKCDQIERISTLLFAKINWMGTTL
;
A
#
# COMPACT_ATOMS: atom_id res chain seq x y z
N MET A 1 -1.23 14.45 -23.29
CA MET A 1 -0.68 13.52 -24.31
C MET A 1 -0.25 12.20 -23.69
N LEU A 2 0.56 12.21 -22.62
CA LEU A 2 0.93 10.99 -21.87
C LEU A 2 -0.28 10.23 -21.29
N THR A 3 -1.27 10.94 -20.75
CA THR A 3 -2.50 10.35 -20.21
C THR A 3 -3.33 9.58 -21.25
N THR A 4 -3.32 10.02 -22.51
CA THR A 4 -4.06 9.35 -23.59
C THR A 4 -3.42 8.03 -24.00
N ILE A 5 -2.08 7.97 -24.09
CA ILE A 5 -1.33 6.75 -24.41
C ILE A 5 -1.47 5.74 -23.27
N ALA A 6 -1.27 6.20 -22.05
CA ALA A 6 -1.40 5.40 -20.84
C ALA A 6 -2.80 4.77 -20.73
N THR A 7 -3.86 5.55 -20.99
CA THR A 7 -5.25 5.04 -20.96
C THR A 7 -5.52 4.01 -22.07
N ARG A 8 -4.90 4.14 -23.25
CA ARG A 8 -5.02 3.13 -24.32
C ARG A 8 -4.33 1.82 -23.95
N CYS A 9 -3.15 1.88 -23.32
CA CYS A 9 -2.46 0.69 -22.84
C CYS A 9 -3.32 -0.12 -21.85
N LEU A 10 -4.05 0.52 -20.94
CA LEU A 10 -4.95 -0.17 -20.01
C LEU A 10 -6.18 -0.81 -20.69
N ASN A 11 -6.59 -0.33 -21.85
CA ASN A 11 -7.78 -0.81 -22.55
C ASN A 11 -7.47 -1.83 -23.65
N GLU A 12 -6.25 -1.83 -24.19
CA GLU A 12 -5.85 -2.68 -25.31
C GLU A 12 -5.02 -3.91 -24.86
N LEU A 13 -4.40 -3.87 -23.68
CA LEU A 13 -3.63 -5.01 -23.16
C LEU A 13 -4.53 -6.01 -22.42
N PRO A 14 -4.30 -7.32 -22.58
CA PRO A 14 -4.99 -8.34 -21.78
C PRO A 14 -4.73 -8.16 -20.28
N PHE A 15 -5.72 -8.55 -19.47
CA PHE A 15 -5.66 -8.47 -18.00
C PHE A 15 -4.36 -9.08 -17.44
N ASP A 16 -4.02 -10.30 -17.85
CA ASP A 16 -2.84 -11.01 -17.35
C ASP A 16 -1.53 -10.28 -17.64
N ILE A 17 -1.44 -9.60 -18.78
CA ILE A 17 -0.26 -8.82 -19.16
C ILE A 17 -0.14 -7.58 -18.28
N LEU A 18 -1.26 -6.91 -18.00
CA LEU A 18 -1.28 -5.77 -17.08
C LEU A 18 -0.91 -6.21 -15.67
N THR A 19 -1.50 -7.30 -15.15
CA THR A 19 -1.15 -7.84 -13.83
C THR A 19 0.33 -8.20 -13.73
N GLU A 20 0.90 -8.78 -14.79
CA GLU A 20 2.33 -9.08 -14.85
C GLU A 20 3.16 -7.79 -14.81
N ILE A 21 2.82 -6.77 -15.61
CA ILE A 21 3.51 -5.46 -15.58
C ILE A 21 3.47 -4.83 -14.18
N PHE A 22 2.29 -4.78 -13.56
CA PHE A 22 2.12 -4.21 -12.23
C PHE A 22 2.84 -5.00 -11.15
N SER A 23 3.08 -6.30 -11.33
CA SER A 23 3.83 -7.12 -10.37
C SER A 23 5.30 -6.71 -10.21
N TYR A 24 5.86 -5.98 -11.19
CA TYR A 24 7.21 -5.43 -11.11
C TYR A 24 7.27 -4.07 -10.40
N LEU A 25 6.12 -3.48 -10.06
CA LEU A 25 6.05 -2.18 -9.39
C LEU A 25 6.00 -2.34 -7.88
N SER A 26 6.59 -1.36 -7.19
CA SER A 26 6.39 -1.16 -5.77
C SER A 26 5.00 -0.57 -5.46
N GLN A 27 4.61 -0.63 -4.19
CA GLN A 27 3.37 -0.01 -3.70
C GLN A 27 3.34 1.50 -3.98
N ASP A 28 4.46 2.20 -3.78
CA ASP A 28 4.56 3.64 -4.03
C ASP A 28 4.46 3.98 -5.51
N GLU A 29 5.04 3.15 -6.39
CA GLU A 29 4.89 3.30 -7.84
C GLU A 29 3.44 3.05 -8.29
N CYS A 30 2.76 2.05 -7.72
CA CYS A 30 1.33 1.82 -7.97
C CYS A 30 0.48 3.03 -7.55
N LEU A 31 0.73 3.59 -6.36
CA LEU A 31 0.04 4.81 -5.91
C LEU A 31 0.32 6.00 -6.83
N THR A 32 1.56 6.14 -7.32
CA THR A 32 1.93 7.18 -8.28
C THR A 32 1.21 6.99 -9.62
N CYS A 33 1.03 5.74 -10.08
CA CYS A 33 0.25 5.44 -11.28
C CYS A 33 -1.21 5.89 -11.14
N MET A 34 -1.81 5.83 -9.95
CA MET A 34 -3.18 6.30 -9.71
C MET A 34 -3.33 7.82 -9.90
N ASP A 35 -2.24 8.58 -9.76
CA ASP A 35 -2.25 10.03 -9.97
C ASP A 35 -2.25 10.40 -11.48
N ALA A 36 -2.06 9.44 -12.39
CA ALA A 36 -2.09 9.67 -13.83
C ALA A 36 -3.47 10.06 -14.37
N GLY A 37 -4.54 9.77 -13.63
CA GLY A 37 -5.89 10.24 -13.94
C GLY A 37 -7.00 9.32 -13.42
N PRO A 38 -8.28 9.72 -13.57
CA PRO A 38 -9.42 9.00 -12.99
C PRO A 38 -9.52 7.53 -13.44
N ALA A 39 -9.21 7.25 -14.72
CA ALA A 39 -9.21 5.89 -15.23
C ALA A 39 -8.17 5.02 -14.50
N TRP A 40 -6.96 5.55 -14.31
CA TRP A 40 -5.88 4.86 -13.61
C TRP A 40 -6.19 4.67 -12.14
N PHE A 41 -6.78 5.68 -11.49
CA PHE A 41 -7.22 5.60 -10.10
C PHE A 41 -8.15 4.40 -9.84
N HIS A 42 -9.05 4.08 -10.77
CA HIS A 42 -9.95 2.94 -10.62
C HIS A 42 -9.36 1.62 -11.11
N LEU A 43 -8.48 1.64 -12.09
CA LEU A 43 -7.97 0.42 -12.74
C LEU A 43 -6.73 -0.17 -12.06
N VAL A 44 -5.82 0.67 -11.55
CA VAL A 44 -4.58 0.21 -10.90
C VAL A 44 -4.84 -0.80 -9.78
N PRO A 45 -5.81 -0.60 -8.86
CA PRO A 45 -6.10 -1.58 -7.80
C PRO A 45 -6.38 -3.00 -8.32
N HIS A 46 -7.08 -3.13 -9.45
CA HIS A 46 -7.43 -4.42 -10.03
C HIS A 46 -6.23 -5.16 -10.62
N TYR A 47 -5.30 -4.44 -11.23
CA TYR A 47 -4.12 -5.04 -11.86
C TYR A 47 -2.95 -5.22 -10.88
N SER A 48 -2.93 -4.46 -9.78
CA SER A 48 -1.84 -4.50 -8.80
C SER A 48 -2.14 -5.35 -7.57
N GLU A 49 -3.24 -6.12 -7.53
CA GLU A 49 -3.68 -6.88 -6.34
C GLU A 49 -2.55 -7.69 -5.67
N ARG A 50 -1.71 -8.37 -6.46
CA ARG A 50 -0.54 -9.13 -5.97
C ARG A 50 0.49 -8.28 -5.22
N VAL A 51 0.65 -7.01 -5.59
CA VAL A 51 1.54 -6.04 -4.92
C VAL A 51 1.00 -5.70 -3.52
N TRP A 52 -0.31 -5.82 -3.32
CA TRP A 52 -1.01 -5.51 -2.07
C TRP A 52 -1.29 -6.75 -1.21
N GLU A 53 -0.98 -7.97 -1.66
CA GLU A 53 -1.03 -9.17 -0.80
C GLU A 53 -0.08 -9.04 0.41
N ASN A 54 1.05 -8.36 0.22
CA ASN A 54 2.10 -8.15 1.21
C ASN A 54 2.30 -6.64 1.46
N ILE A 55 1.68 -6.10 2.52
CA ILE A 55 1.75 -4.66 2.80
C ILE A 55 2.74 -4.33 3.90
N THR A 56 3.47 -3.23 3.72
CA THR A 56 4.27 -2.62 4.78
C THR A 56 3.66 -1.30 5.18
N LEU A 57 3.07 -1.25 6.38
CA LEU A 57 2.44 -0.04 6.91
C LEU A 57 3.44 0.72 7.78
N LEU A 58 3.72 1.95 7.36
CA LEU A 58 4.47 2.92 8.15
C LEU A 58 3.50 3.72 9.03
N GLU A 59 3.85 3.90 10.30
CA GLU A 59 3.07 4.63 11.31
C GLU A 59 2.49 5.96 10.79
N ARG A 60 3.25 6.71 9.98
CA ARG A 60 2.82 8.02 9.45
C ARG A 60 1.93 7.94 8.21
N SER A 61 2.06 6.87 7.41
CA SER A 61 1.41 6.77 6.10
C SER A 61 -0.05 6.35 6.20
N PHE A 62 -0.40 5.57 7.23
CA PHE A 62 -1.79 5.12 7.44
C PHE A 62 -2.62 6.08 8.30
N VAL A 63 -1.97 6.88 9.15
CA VAL A 63 -2.65 7.86 10.00
C VAL A 63 -3.24 8.98 9.14
N LYS A 64 -2.55 9.38 8.07
CA LYS A 64 -3.13 10.23 7.03
C LYS A 64 -4.03 9.36 6.16
N GLU A 65 -5.32 9.65 6.13
CA GLU A 65 -6.27 8.98 5.25
C GLU A 65 -5.88 9.23 3.78
N ASP A 66 -5.11 8.31 3.18
CA ASP A 66 -4.85 8.33 1.75
C ASP A 66 -5.97 7.56 1.05
N PRO A 67 -6.86 8.23 0.29
CA PRO A 67 -7.98 7.58 -0.38
C PRO A 67 -7.55 6.52 -1.40
N ARG A 68 -6.29 6.59 -1.88
CA ARG A 68 -5.73 5.59 -2.80
C ARG A 68 -5.51 4.26 -2.12
N LEU A 69 -5.02 4.27 -0.87
CA LEU A 69 -4.84 3.04 -0.08
C LEU A 69 -6.16 2.31 0.12
N LYS A 70 -7.26 3.04 0.35
CA LYS A 70 -8.59 2.43 0.48
C LYS A 70 -9.05 1.70 -0.79
N GLN A 71 -8.59 2.10 -1.98
CA GLN A 71 -8.91 1.40 -3.23
C GLN A 71 -8.07 0.12 -3.38
N CYS A 72 -6.82 0.16 -2.94
CA CYS A 72 -5.88 -0.92 -3.13
C CYS A 72 -5.95 -2.03 -2.08
N LEU A 73 -6.56 -1.77 -0.93
CA LEU A 73 -6.62 -2.73 0.18
C LEU A 73 -7.96 -3.46 0.21
N GLY A 74 -7.94 -4.73 0.63
CA GLY A 74 -9.13 -5.58 0.70
C GLY A 74 -8.82 -7.01 1.14
N ASN A 75 -9.74 -7.92 0.86
CA ASN A 75 -9.67 -9.33 1.27
C ASN A 75 -8.46 -10.10 0.70
N HIS A 76 -7.80 -9.56 -0.33
CA HIS A 76 -6.59 -10.13 -0.91
C HIS A 76 -5.34 -9.91 -0.05
N VAL A 77 -5.36 -8.96 0.90
CA VAL A 77 -4.24 -8.71 1.81
C VAL A 77 -4.03 -9.94 2.71
N LYS A 78 -2.85 -10.55 2.65
CA LYS A 78 -2.50 -11.75 3.42
C LYS A 78 -1.46 -11.49 4.50
N PHE A 79 -0.50 -10.63 4.21
CA PHE A 79 0.65 -10.39 5.07
C PHE A 79 0.78 -8.90 5.36
N VAL A 80 0.78 -8.56 6.66
CA VAL A 80 0.90 -7.18 7.12
C VAL A 80 2.17 -7.02 7.94
N CYS A 81 3.08 -6.17 7.46
CA CYS A 81 4.25 -5.74 8.21
C CYS A 81 4.01 -4.33 8.77
N LEU A 82 3.84 -4.23 10.09
CA LEU A 82 3.65 -2.97 10.79
C LEU A 82 4.99 -2.42 11.25
N ARG A 83 5.39 -1.30 10.67
CA ARG A 83 6.55 -0.50 11.12
C ARG A 83 6.05 0.55 12.11
N VAL A 84 5.82 0.10 13.33
CA VAL A 84 5.29 0.90 14.44
C VAL A 84 6.37 1.17 15.48
N ASN A 85 6.40 2.39 16.01
CA ASN A 85 7.06 2.68 17.28
C ASN A 85 6.30 1.99 18.44
N ARG A 86 6.84 2.02 19.67
CA ARG A 86 6.25 1.35 20.85
C ARG A 86 4.86 1.87 21.29
N ASN A 87 4.18 2.67 20.48
CA ASN A 87 2.85 3.19 20.77
C ASN A 87 1.78 2.15 20.42
N LYS A 88 1.10 1.64 21.46
CA LYS A 88 0.04 0.64 21.31
C LYS A 88 -1.25 1.22 20.71
N GLU A 89 -1.55 2.48 20.94
CA GLU A 89 -2.78 3.11 20.43
C GLU A 89 -2.78 3.11 18.89
N ILE A 90 -1.64 3.47 18.29
CA ILE A 90 -1.50 3.48 16.84
C ILE A 90 -1.60 2.07 16.26
N LEU A 91 -1.14 1.05 16.98
CA LEU A 91 -1.33 -0.33 16.55
C LEU A 91 -2.82 -0.69 16.47
N TYR A 92 -3.62 -0.32 17.47
CA TYR A 92 -5.06 -0.56 17.44
C TYR A 92 -5.75 0.20 16.32
N ASP A 93 -5.43 1.49 16.13
CA ASP A 93 -5.98 2.29 15.03
C ASP A 93 -5.66 1.69 13.65
N LEU A 94 -4.46 1.13 13.47
CA LEU A 94 -4.07 0.46 12.24
C LEU A 94 -4.88 -0.81 12.00
N LEU A 95 -5.10 -1.61 13.04
CA LEU A 95 -5.91 -2.82 12.96
C LEU A 95 -7.38 -2.50 12.65
N ASP A 96 -7.92 -1.45 13.27
CA ASP A 96 -9.29 -0.99 13.02
C ASP A 96 -9.46 -0.52 11.57
N LYS A 97 -8.47 0.19 11.02
CA LYS A 97 -8.49 0.59 9.61
C LYS A 97 -8.38 -0.60 8.64
N LEU A 98 -7.56 -1.60 8.96
CA LEU A 98 -7.50 -2.83 8.16
C LEU A 98 -8.86 -3.54 8.14
N ALA A 99 -9.55 -3.57 9.29
CA ALA A 99 -10.90 -4.09 9.37
C ALA A 99 -11.91 -3.23 8.56
N GLU A 100 -11.83 -1.91 8.63
CA GLU A 100 -12.66 -0.99 7.82
C GLU A 100 -12.48 -1.24 6.31
N TYR A 101 -11.24 -1.50 5.89
CA TYR A 101 -10.91 -1.80 4.50
C TYR A 101 -11.15 -3.26 4.12
N LYS A 102 -11.81 -4.04 4.98
CA LYS A 102 -12.15 -5.46 4.74
C LYS A 102 -10.92 -6.34 4.47
N CYS A 103 -9.79 -6.04 5.11
CA CYS A 103 -8.63 -6.94 5.12
C CYS A 103 -8.89 -8.09 6.12
N ASP A 104 -9.86 -8.94 5.82
CA ASP A 104 -10.40 -9.99 6.71
C ASP A 104 -9.69 -11.34 6.60
N GLN A 105 -8.90 -11.56 5.53
CA GLN A 105 -8.15 -12.80 5.29
C GLN A 105 -6.66 -12.67 5.59
N ILE A 106 -6.29 -11.82 6.56
CA ILE A 106 -4.90 -11.67 6.99
C ILE A 106 -4.44 -12.95 7.67
N GLU A 107 -3.39 -13.56 7.12
CA GLU A 107 -2.79 -14.80 7.62
C GLU A 107 -1.68 -14.51 8.63
N ARG A 108 -0.98 -13.38 8.48
CA ARG A 108 0.14 -13.02 9.35
C ARG A 108 0.30 -11.51 9.53
N ILE A 109 0.47 -11.10 10.78
CA ILE A 109 0.88 -9.74 11.16
C ILE A 109 2.24 -9.82 11.84
N SER A 110 3.21 -9.05 11.35
CA SER A 110 4.54 -8.90 11.95
C SER A 110 4.82 -7.45 12.29
N THR A 111 5.56 -7.21 13.37
CA THR A 111 5.97 -5.86 13.78
C THR A 111 7.48 -5.68 13.62
N LEU A 112 7.89 -4.57 13.03
CA LEU A 112 9.28 -4.13 12.99
C LEU A 112 9.43 -2.96 13.97
N LEU A 113 10.03 -3.24 15.12
CA LEU A 113 10.28 -2.23 16.16
C LEU A 113 11.52 -1.41 15.80
N PHE A 114 11.34 -0.12 15.52
CA PHE A 114 12.46 0.81 15.50
C PHE A 114 12.84 1.15 16.94
N ALA A 115 13.98 0.64 17.40
CA ALA A 115 14.63 1.23 18.56
C ALA A 115 15.08 2.64 18.18
N LYS A 116 14.58 3.67 18.88
CA LYS A 116 15.24 4.97 18.89
C LYS A 116 16.67 4.73 19.38
N ILE A 117 17.65 4.69 18.49
CA ILE A 117 19.03 4.89 18.90
C ILE A 117 19.11 6.37 19.27
N ASN A 118 18.95 6.66 20.57
CA ASN A 118 19.31 7.95 21.12
C ASN A 118 20.82 8.10 20.95
N TRP A 119 21.25 8.76 19.88
CA TRP A 119 22.55 9.43 19.86
C TRP A 119 22.44 10.63 20.81
N MET A 120 22.43 10.36 22.11
CA MET A 120 22.72 11.36 23.13
C MET A 120 24.21 11.24 23.47
N GLY A 121 24.97 12.24 23.04
CA GLY A 121 26.18 12.67 23.72
C GLY A 121 27.47 11.95 23.37
N THR A 122 28.23 12.56 22.46
CA THR A 122 29.64 12.87 22.76
C THR A 122 29.91 14.28 22.26
N THR A 123 29.52 15.26 23.08
CA THR A 123 30.33 16.46 23.25
C THR A 123 31.50 16.06 24.14
N LEU A 124 32.69 15.98 23.54
CA LEU A 124 33.97 16.36 24.13
C LEU A 124 34.89 16.79 22.99
#